data_AF-A0A2D8ZYE9-F1
#
_entry.id   AF-A0A2D8ZYE9-F1
#
_cell.length_a   1.000
_cell.length_b   1.000
_cell.length_c   1.000
_cell.angle_alpha   90.00
_cell.angle_beta   90.00
_cell.angle_gamma   90.00
#
_symmetry.space_group_name_H-M   'P 1'
#
loop_
_entity.id
_entity.type
_entity.pdbx_description
1 polymer ?
#
loop_
_entity_poly.entity_id
_entity_poly.type
_entity_poly.pdbx_seq_one_letter_code
_entity_poly.pdbx_strand_id
1 'polypeptide(L)'
;DGGGAAPAGTVQEGALFRSRDVGETWDRLDLGETVPGRMMAIAIDAAAPDHIYCAAYSGEVYSSSDGGSNWSKSVLPGESSRYLHVYPMVCG
;
A
#
# COMPACT_ATOMS: atom_id res chain seq x y z
N ASP A 1 -2.05 -7.56 -28.10
CA ASP A 1 -1.26 -6.32 -27.94
C ASP A 1 -2.11 -5.21 -27.31
N GLY A 2 -2.47 -5.36 -26.03
CA GLY A 2 -3.52 -4.55 -25.37
C GLY A 2 -3.08 -3.86 -24.09
N GLY A 3 -1.82 -3.47 -23.97
CA GLY A 3 -1.33 -2.67 -22.85
C GLY A 3 -1.80 -1.23 -23.01
N GLY A 4 -2.96 -0.88 -22.45
CA GLY A 4 -3.41 0.50 -22.35
C GLY A 4 -2.37 1.30 -21.59
N ALA A 5 -1.58 2.11 -22.31
CA ALA A 5 -0.65 3.03 -21.69
C ALA A 5 -1.45 4.00 -20.81
N ALA A 6 -0.99 4.20 -19.58
CA ALA A 6 -1.58 5.20 -18.71
C ALA A 6 -1.53 6.58 -19.40
N PRO A 7 -2.55 7.45 -19.23
CA PRO A 7 -2.56 8.77 -19.84
C PRO A 7 -1.27 9.56 -19.55
N ALA A 8 -0.83 10.37 -20.51
CA ALA A 8 0.31 11.25 -20.30
C ALA A 8 0.09 12.14 -19.07
N GLY A 9 1.04 12.13 -18.14
CA GLY A 9 0.96 12.87 -16.87
C GLY A 9 0.58 12.03 -15.64
N THR A 10 0.31 10.73 -15.79
CA THR A 10 0.21 9.84 -14.61
C THR A 10 1.59 9.65 -13.98
N VAL A 11 1.78 10.21 -12.78
CA VAL A 11 2.91 9.83 -11.92
C VAL A 11 2.76 8.36 -11.52
N GLN A 12 3.83 7.58 -11.59
CA GLN A 12 3.84 6.19 -11.09
C GLN A 12 3.95 6.13 -9.56
N GLU A 13 3.61 7.20 -8.86
CA GLU A 13 3.68 7.28 -7.42
C GLU A 13 2.49 6.58 -6.78
N GLY A 14 2.79 5.80 -5.74
CA GLY A 14 1.76 5.21 -4.90
C GLY A 14 1.14 6.26 -3.99
N ALA A 15 -0.10 6.01 -3.59
CA ALA A 15 -0.79 6.79 -2.58
C ALA A 15 -1.78 5.89 -1.85
N LEU A 16 -1.97 6.15 -0.56
CA LEU A 16 -3.06 5.60 0.22
C LEU A 16 -4.05 6.70 0.55
N PHE A 17 -5.33 6.39 0.42
CA PHE A 17 -6.43 7.28 0.79
C PHE A 17 -7.34 6.56 1.77
N ARG A 18 -7.91 7.31 2.71
CA ARG A 18 -8.90 6.80 3.67
C ARG A 18 -10.18 7.61 3.58
N SER A 19 -11.29 6.92 3.61
CA SER A 19 -12.60 7.49 3.84
C SER A 19 -13.09 7.14 5.25
N ARG A 20 -13.89 8.01 5.86
CA ARG A 20 -14.62 7.76 7.12
C ARG A 20 -16.13 7.78 6.95
N ASP A 21 -16.60 7.98 5.73
CA ASP A 21 -17.98 8.21 5.35
C ASP A 21 -18.38 7.29 4.18
N VAL A 22 -17.86 6.06 4.20
CA VAL A 22 -18.23 4.99 3.26
C VAL A 22 -17.94 5.37 1.79
N GLY A 23 -16.90 6.17 1.58
CA GLY A 23 -16.37 6.53 0.26
C GLY A 23 -16.90 7.84 -0.31
N GLU A 24 -17.67 8.63 0.46
CA GLU A 24 -18.14 9.95 0.03
C GLU A 24 -16.98 10.96 -0.05
N THR A 25 -16.10 10.97 0.96
CA THR A 25 -14.87 11.78 0.97
C THR A 25 -13.63 10.94 1.26
N TRP A 26 -12.49 11.41 0.76
CA TRP A 26 -11.22 10.71 0.83
C TRP A 26 -10.10 11.66 1.24
N ASP A 27 -9.43 11.31 2.33
CA ASP A 27 -8.22 11.99 2.79
C ASP A 27 -6.99 11.23 2.28
N ARG A 28 -6.04 11.94 1.65
CA ARG A 28 -4.73 11.36 1.34
C ARG A 28 -3.98 11.13 2.65
N LEU A 29 -3.47 9.92 2.86
CA LEU A 29 -2.66 9.60 4.02
C LEU A 29 -1.22 10.08 3.81
N ASP A 30 -0.63 10.62 4.87
CA ASP A 30 0.79 10.95 4.90
C ASP A 30 1.59 9.71 5.28
N LEU A 31 2.49 9.30 4.40
CA LEU A 31 3.38 8.15 4.58
C LEU A 31 4.81 8.58 4.91
N GLY A 32 5.04 9.89 5.10
CA GLY A 32 6.34 10.49 5.36
C GLY A 32 7.26 10.57 4.13
N GLU A 33 6.84 10.00 3.00
CA GLU A 33 7.59 9.99 1.76
C GLU A 33 6.70 9.79 0.53
N THR A 34 7.28 10.04 -0.65
CA THR A 34 6.70 9.63 -1.92
C THR A 34 6.86 8.13 -2.10
N VAL A 35 5.74 7.43 -2.32
CA VAL A 35 5.77 5.98 -2.49
C VAL A 35 6.25 5.62 -3.90
N PRO A 36 7.36 4.88 -4.05
CA PRO A 36 7.91 4.52 -5.35
C PRO A 36 7.12 3.37 -5.97
N GLY A 37 6.18 3.69 -6.86
CA GLY A 37 5.42 2.68 -7.59
C GLY A 37 4.01 2.44 -7.06
N ARG A 38 3.29 1.57 -7.77
CA ARG A 38 1.88 1.26 -7.51
C ARG A 38 1.69 0.49 -6.19
N MET A 39 0.61 0.81 -5.46
CA MET A 39 0.10 0.00 -4.35
C MET A 39 -0.56 -1.26 -4.89
N MET A 40 -0.13 -2.42 -4.41
CA MET A 40 -0.52 -3.72 -4.94
C MET A 40 -1.41 -4.52 -4.01
N ALA A 41 -1.26 -4.36 -2.70
CA ALA A 41 -2.04 -5.09 -1.73
C ALA A 41 -2.31 -4.26 -0.47
N ILE A 42 -3.42 -4.58 0.18
CA ILE A 42 -3.77 -4.13 1.53
C ILE A 42 -4.25 -5.35 2.33
N ALA A 43 -3.84 -5.43 3.59
CA ALA A 43 -4.28 -6.44 4.56
C ALA A 43 -4.55 -5.76 5.91
N ILE A 44 -5.55 -6.25 6.62
CA ILE A 44 -5.91 -5.79 7.97
C ILE A 44 -5.88 -7.01 8.87
N ASP A 45 -5.25 -6.88 10.03
CA ASP A 45 -5.21 -7.95 11.03
C ASP A 45 -6.58 -8.19 11.64
N ALA A 46 -7.09 -9.41 11.50
CA ALA A 46 -8.39 -9.79 12.04
C ALA A 46 -8.39 -9.87 13.58
N ALA A 47 -7.24 -10.16 14.20
CA ALA A 47 -7.08 -10.18 15.65
C ALA A 47 -6.82 -8.77 16.22
N ALA A 48 -6.24 -7.88 15.41
CA ALA A 48 -5.95 -6.50 15.76
C ALA A 48 -6.29 -5.53 14.61
N PRO A 49 -7.56 -5.11 14.44
CA PRO A 49 -7.99 -4.32 13.27
C PRO A 49 -7.31 -2.97 13.06
N ASP A 50 -6.63 -2.44 14.08
CA ASP A 50 -5.80 -1.24 13.98
C ASP A 50 -4.45 -1.51 13.26
N HIS A 51 -4.08 -2.78 13.09
CA HIS A 51 -2.91 -3.21 12.35
C HIS A 51 -3.23 -3.38 10.86
N ILE A 52 -2.64 -2.51 10.04
CA ILE A 52 -2.87 -2.45 8.59
C ILE A 52 -1.54 -2.56 7.89
N TYR A 53 -1.49 -3.33 6.80
CA TYR A 53 -0.31 -3.51 5.98
C TYR A 53 -0.63 -3.27 4.50
N CYS A 54 0.18 -2.45 3.84
CA CYS A 54 0.07 -2.11 2.43
C CYS A 54 1.38 -2.40 1.72
N ALA A 55 1.36 -3.12 0.60
CA ALA A 55 2.56 -3.46 -0.16
C ALA A 55 2.63 -2.71 -1.48
N ALA A 56 3.82 -2.20 -1.79
CA ALA A 56 4.17 -1.55 -3.04
C ALA A 56 4.80 -2.53 -4.03
N TYR A 57 4.75 -2.18 -5.32
CA TYR A 57 5.30 -2.98 -6.40
C TYR A 57 6.79 -3.34 -6.22
N SER A 58 7.61 -2.45 -5.66
CA SER A 58 9.06 -2.68 -5.55
C SER A 58 9.48 -3.41 -4.26
N GLY A 59 8.51 -3.84 -3.44
CA GLY A 59 8.73 -4.59 -2.20
C GLY A 59 8.70 -3.75 -0.93
N GLU A 60 8.38 -2.46 -1.01
CA GLU A 60 8.09 -1.64 0.16
C GLU A 60 6.81 -2.11 0.83
N VAL A 61 6.81 -2.18 2.16
CA VAL A 61 5.64 -2.47 2.99
C VAL A 61 5.43 -1.30 3.94
N TYR A 62 4.27 -0.67 3.83
CA TYR A 62 3.79 0.36 4.75
C TYR A 62 2.90 -0.32 5.77
N SER A 63 3.15 -0.08 7.04
CA SER A 63 2.39 -0.66 8.15
C SER A 63 1.93 0.41 9.11
N SER A 64 0.75 0.23 9.67
CA SER A 64 0.19 1.05 10.74
C SER A 64 -0.30 0.13 11.84
N SER A 65 -0.21 0.57 13.09
CA SER A 65 -0.75 -0.13 14.26
C SER A 65 -1.80 0.70 15.01
N ASP A 66 -2.28 1.79 14.40
CA ASP A 66 -3.17 2.78 15.01
C ASP A 66 -4.30 3.21 14.05
N GLY A 67 -4.77 2.25 13.24
CA GLY A 67 -5.91 2.45 12.33
C GLY A 67 -5.58 3.37 11.14
N GLY A 68 -4.32 3.41 10.73
CA GLY A 68 -3.83 4.23 9.61
C GLY A 68 -3.63 5.70 9.98
N SER A 69 -3.42 6.01 11.26
CA SER A 69 -3.13 7.38 11.71
C SER A 69 -1.65 7.72 11.55
N ASN A 70 -0.76 6.76 11.84
CA ASN A 70 0.66 6.83 11.58
C ASN A 70 1.11 5.58 10.80
N TRP A 71 2.14 5.76 9.97
CA TRP A 71 2.67 4.71 9.10
C TRP A 71 4.18 4.57 9.27
N SER A 72 4.64 3.32 9.23
CA SER A 72 6.05 2.93 9.22
C SER A 72 6.34 2.12 7.97
N LYS A 73 7.49 2.39 7.35
CA LYS A 73 7.95 1.66 6.16
C LYS A 73 8.97 0.61 6.52
N SER A 74 8.83 -0.57 5.91
CA SER A 74 9.87 -1.58 5.80
C SER A 74 10.04 -1.98 4.33
N VAL A 75 11.13 -2.67 4.00
CA VAL A 75 11.38 -3.17 2.64
C VAL A 75 11.61 -4.67 2.76
N LEU A 76 10.87 -5.45 1.97
CA LEU A 76 11.06 -6.89 1.93
C LEU A 76 12.47 -7.23 1.40
N PRO A 77 13.09 -8.31 1.89
CA PRO A 77 14.35 -8.79 1.34
C PRO A 77 14.25 -8.96 -0.17
N GLY A 78 15.30 -8.56 -0.89
CA GLY A 78 15.28 -8.45 -2.35
C GLY A 78 15.08 -9.76 -3.12
N GLU A 79 15.08 -10.94 -2.48
CA GLU A 79 14.67 -12.20 -3.13
C GLU A 79 13.14 -12.32 -3.19
N SER A 80 12.44 -11.69 -2.24
CA SER A 80 10.97 -11.71 -2.14
C SER A 80 10.30 -10.65 -3.02
N SER A 81 11.00 -9.58 -3.44
CA SER A 81 10.39 -8.42 -4.09
C SER A 81 10.33 -8.45 -5.63
N ARG A 82 11.14 -9.29 -6.29
CA ARG A 82 11.33 -9.21 -7.77
C ARG A 82 10.63 -10.29 -8.56
N TYR A 83 10.18 -11.36 -7.89
CA TYR A 83 9.71 -12.58 -8.55
C TYR A 83 8.46 -13.20 -7.93
N LEU A 84 8.07 -12.78 -6.72
CA LEU A 84 6.94 -13.39 -6.03
C LEU A 84 5.78 -12.41 -6.00
N HIS A 85 4.72 -12.84 -6.68
CA HIS A 85 3.39 -12.28 -6.56
C HIS A 85 3.08 -12.12 -5.07
N VAL A 86 2.97 -10.88 -4.58
CA VAL A 86 2.58 -10.61 -3.21
C VAL A 86 1.11 -11.02 -3.04
N TYR A 87 0.91 -12.30 -2.75
CA TYR A 87 -0.36 -12.89 -2.30
C TYR A 87 -0.25 -13.13 -0.78
N PRO A 88 -1.40 -13.15 -0.09
CA PRO A 88 -1.73 -12.35 1.09
C PRO A 88 -0.68 -12.42 2.21
N MET A 89 -0.33 -11.25 2.74
CA MET A 89 0.33 -11.15 4.04
C MET A 89 -0.65 -11.70 5.07
N VAL A 90 -0.42 -12.93 5.50
CA VAL A 90 -1.12 -13.54 6.63
C VAL A 90 -0.62 -12.83 7.87
N CYS A 91 -1.38 -11.87 8.36
CA CYS A 91 -1.35 -11.46 9.75
C CYS A 91 -1.91 -12.61 10.59
N GLY A 92 -1.21 -13.01 11.64
CA GLY A 92 -1.62 -14.04 12.59
C GLY A 92 -1.68 -13.46 13.99
#